data_AF-A0A6J1QB39-F1
#
_entry.id   AF-A0A6J1QB39-F1
#
_cell.length_a   1.000
_cell.length_b   1.000
_cell.length_c   1.000
_cell.angle_alpha   90.00
_cell.angle_beta   90.00
_cell.angle_gamma   90.00
#
_symmetry.space_group_name_H-M   'P 1'
#
loop_
_entity.id
_entity.type
_entity.pdbx_description
1 polymer ?
#
loop_
_entity_poly.entity_id
_entity_poly.type
_entity_poly.pdbx_seq_one_letter_code
_entity_poly.pdbx_strand_id
1 'polypeptide(L)'
;MFMVKSGKRYRYRMISAFSTVCLAEVTIEKHFMQIIATDGENVQPILVDAITLASGERVDFVLYANQTPGFYWLHVRGLGECQERQIYQLGILAYQDSSKSSLSSNPGYYFNQSNNVVSITPNKY
;
A
#
# COMPACT_ATOMS: atom_id res chain seq x y z
N MET A 1 7.05 11.36 1.14
CA MET A 1 7.36 10.79 2.49
C MET A 1 6.13 10.97 3.36
N PHE A 2 5.77 9.95 4.14
CA PHE A 2 4.62 9.93 5.05
C PHE A 2 5.10 9.70 6.48
N MET A 3 4.78 10.60 7.41
CA MET A 3 5.28 10.54 8.79
C MET A 3 4.26 9.88 9.72
N VAL A 4 4.71 8.93 10.54
CA VAL A 4 3.89 8.25 11.55
C VAL A 4 4.57 8.27 12.93
N LYS A 5 3.77 8.21 14.00
CA LYS A 5 4.23 8.08 15.39
C LYS A 5 4.00 6.65 15.85
N SER A 6 4.95 6.12 16.62
CA SER A 6 4.84 4.75 17.12
C SER A 6 3.59 4.56 17.99
N GLY A 7 2.94 3.41 17.85
CA GLY A 7 1.73 3.02 18.59
C GLY A 7 0.44 3.72 18.14
N LYS A 8 0.49 4.58 17.11
CA LYS A 8 -0.71 5.24 16.55
C LYS A 8 -1.30 4.45 15.39
N ARG A 9 -2.57 4.73 15.10
CA ARG A 9 -3.31 4.19 13.95
C ARG A 9 -3.64 5.33 13.00
N TYR A 10 -3.48 5.08 11.72
CA TYR A 10 -3.67 6.08 10.66
C TYR A 10 -4.67 5.55 9.65
N ARG A 11 -5.76 6.28 9.41
CA ARG A 11 -6.66 6.01 8.29
C ARG A 11 -6.12 6.73 7.05
N TYR A 12 -5.69 5.96 6.07
CA TYR A 12 -5.31 6.46 4.76
C TYR A 12 -6.50 6.35 3.81
N ARG A 13 -6.70 7.38 2.99
CA ARG A 13 -7.65 7.38 1.88
C ARG A 13 -6.86 7.35 0.59
N MET A 14 -6.81 6.17 -0.02
CA MET A 14 -6.07 5.95 -1.26
C MET A 14 -7.01 6.08 -2.44
N ILE A 15 -6.58 6.86 -3.43
CA ILE A 15 -7.32 7.09 -4.67
C ILE A 15 -6.41 6.68 -5.81
N SER A 16 -6.86 5.71 -6.59
CA SER A 16 -6.19 5.28 -7.80
C SER A 16 -6.53 6.24 -8.94
N ALA A 17 -5.67 7.24 -9.17
CA ALA A 17 -5.86 8.27 -10.19
C ALA A 17 -5.05 8.01 -11.47
N PHE A 18 -4.79 6.74 -11.80
CA PHE A 18 -4.00 6.40 -12.98
C PHE A 18 -4.76 6.70 -14.28
N SER A 19 -4.04 7.12 -15.32
CA SER A 19 -4.59 7.31 -16.67
C SER A 19 -4.42 6.07 -17.56
N THR A 20 -4.12 4.91 -16.96
CA THR A 20 -3.85 3.64 -17.66
C THR A 20 -4.85 2.56 -17.23
N VAL A 21 -4.96 1.52 -18.04
CA VAL A 21 -5.77 0.32 -17.78
C VAL A 21 -5.11 -0.67 -16.82
N CYS A 22 -3.81 -0.48 -16.53
CA CYS A 22 -3.09 -1.37 -15.63
C CYS A 22 -3.62 -1.26 -14.20
N LEU A 23 -3.76 -2.42 -13.56
CA LEU A 23 -3.97 -2.49 -12.12
C LEU A 23 -2.69 -2.02 -11.42
N ALA A 24 -2.84 -1.36 -10.28
CA ALA A 24 -1.73 -1.08 -9.39
C ALA A 24 -1.85 -1.91 -8.12
N GLU A 25 -0.75 -2.53 -7.73
CA GLU A 25 -0.62 -3.14 -6.42
C GLU A 25 0.18 -2.22 -5.50
N VAL A 26 -0.35 -2.00 -4.30
CA VAL A 26 0.28 -1.20 -3.26
C VAL A 26 0.62 -2.08 -2.07
N THR A 27 1.86 -1.94 -1.58
CA THR A 27 2.34 -2.58 -0.35
C THR A 27 3.11 -1.60 0.52
N ILE A 28 3.23 -1.91 1.81
CA ILE A 28 4.05 -1.16 2.74
C ILE A 28 4.94 -2.16 3.47
N GLU A 29 6.26 -1.98 3.39
CA GLU A 29 7.24 -2.92 3.94
C GLU A 29 6.93 -3.19 5.42
N LYS A 30 6.73 -4.47 5.78
CA LYS A 30 6.47 -4.95 7.15
C LYS A 30 5.20 -4.38 7.80
N HIS A 31 4.27 -3.81 7.04
CA HIS A 31 3.00 -3.32 7.56
C HIS A 31 1.83 -3.99 6.86
N PHE A 32 0.90 -4.50 7.67
CA PHE A 32 -0.42 -4.87 7.18
C PHE A 32 -1.29 -3.63 7.02
N MET A 33 -2.22 -3.69 6.07
CA MET A 33 -3.25 -2.69 5.83
C MET A 33 -4.60 -3.31 6.17
N GLN A 34 -5.38 -2.66 7.03
CA GLN A 34 -6.74 -3.09 7.33
C GLN A 34 -7.73 -2.29 6.50
N ILE A 35 -8.25 -2.86 5.42
CA ILE A 35 -9.27 -2.22 4.59
C ILE A 35 -10.55 -2.07 5.40
N ILE A 36 -11.16 -0.89 5.36
CA ILE A 36 -12.39 -0.57 6.11
C ILE A 36 -13.49 0.03 5.22
N ALA A 37 -13.15 0.58 4.06
CA ALA A 37 -14.13 1.05 3.08
C ALA A 37 -13.57 0.96 1.67
N THR A 38 -14.45 0.78 0.71
CA THR A 38 -14.15 0.73 -0.73
C THR A 38 -15.17 1.61 -1.45
N ASP A 39 -14.69 2.50 -2.32
CA ASP A 39 -15.53 3.33 -3.18
C ASP A 39 -16.56 4.23 -2.49
N GLY A 40 -16.42 4.44 -1.18
CA GLY A 40 -17.30 5.25 -0.34
C GLY A 40 -18.16 4.42 0.61
N GLU A 41 -18.25 3.12 0.39
CA GLU A 41 -19.05 2.21 1.21
C GLU A 41 -18.17 1.48 2.23
N ASN A 42 -18.67 1.38 3.47
CA ASN A 42 -17.98 0.65 4.52
C ASN A 42 -18.03 -0.85 4.23
N VAL A 43 -16.92 -1.54 4.48
CA VAL A 43 -16.82 -2.99 4.36
C VAL A 43 -16.48 -3.61 5.71
N GLN A 44 -16.69 -4.92 5.84
CA GLN A 44 -16.15 -5.64 6.99
C GLN A 44 -14.62 -5.52 6.99
N PRO A 45 -13.96 -5.21 8.12
CA PRO A 45 -12.52 -4.98 8.12
C PRO A 45 -11.73 -6.21 7.67
N ILE A 46 -10.90 -6.06 6.64
CA ILE A 46 -10.06 -7.15 6.10
C ILE A 46 -8.59 -6.75 6.23
N LEU A 47 -7.79 -7.60 6.84
CA LEU A 47 -6.34 -7.39 6.99
C LEU A 47 -5.60 -7.98 5.79
N VAL A 48 -4.78 -7.17 5.12
CA VAL A 48 -4.07 -7.54 3.90
C VAL A 48 -2.62 -7.08 3.90
N ASP A 49 -1.79 -7.75 3.12
CA ASP A 49 -0.40 -7.37 2.85
C ASP A 49 -0.30 -6.42 1.66
N ALA A 50 -1.20 -6.58 0.69
CA ALA A 50 -1.25 -5.80 -0.52
C ALA A 50 -2.68 -5.47 -0.93
N ILE A 51 -2.84 -4.30 -1.56
CA ILE A 51 -4.10 -3.86 -2.13
C ILE A 51 -3.89 -3.67 -3.63
N THR A 52 -4.70 -4.33 -4.45
CA THR A 52 -4.72 -4.13 -5.90
C THR A 52 -5.93 -3.29 -6.29
N LEU A 53 -5.71 -2.23 -7.06
CA LEU A 53 -6.72 -1.24 -7.46
C LEU A 53 -6.67 -1.01 -8.97
N ALA A 54 -7.85 -0.90 -9.59
CA ALA A 54 -7.98 -0.35 -10.94
C ALA A 54 -7.98 1.19 -10.91
N SER A 55 -7.86 1.83 -12.08
CA SER A 55 -8.06 3.28 -12.18
C SER A 55 -9.47 3.67 -11.77
N GLY A 56 -9.61 4.72 -10.96
CA GLY A 56 -10.89 5.24 -10.48
C GLY A 56 -11.33 4.66 -9.13
N GLU A 57 -10.75 3.55 -8.69
CA GLU A 57 -11.09 2.92 -7.41
C GLU A 57 -10.53 3.70 -6.20
N ARG A 58 -11.29 3.71 -5.11
CA ARG A 58 -10.92 4.30 -3.82
C ARG A 58 -10.94 3.25 -2.74
N VAL A 59 -9.94 3.28 -1.87
CA VAL A 59 -9.90 2.40 -0.70
C VAL A 59 -9.47 3.19 0.53
N ASP A 60 -10.19 2.97 1.62
CA ASP A 60 -9.77 3.44 2.92
C ASP A 60 -9.22 2.26 3.71
N PHE A 61 -8.00 2.41 4.21
CA PHE A 61 -7.40 1.42 5.09
C PHE A 61 -6.79 2.06 6.34
N VAL A 62 -6.74 1.27 7.40
CA VAL A 62 -6.04 1.63 8.64
C VAL A 62 -4.67 0.96 8.64
N LEU A 63 -3.63 1.77 8.83
CA LEU A 63 -2.28 1.32 9.11
C LEU A 63 -1.98 1.46 10.60
N TYR A 64 -1.45 0.38 11.18
CA TYR A 64 -0.99 0.34 12.56
C TYR A 64 0.51 0.61 12.58
N ALA A 65 0.93 1.71 13.20
CA ALA A 65 2.34 2.07 13.34
C ALA A 65 2.99 1.30 14.50
N ASN A 66 3.03 -0.03 14.39
CA ASN A 66 3.47 -0.95 15.44
C ASN A 66 4.83 -1.60 15.15
N GLN A 67 5.53 -1.16 14.10
CA GLN A 67 6.86 -1.65 13.77
C GLN A 67 7.94 -0.83 14.49
N THR A 68 9.16 -1.38 14.54
CA THR A 68 10.32 -0.69 15.10
C THR A 68 10.52 0.68 14.42
N PRO A 69 10.73 1.79 15.15
CA PRO A 69 10.96 3.09 14.54
C PRO A 69 12.08 3.06 13.49
N GLY A 70 11.75 3.49 12.27
CA GLY A 70 12.61 3.40 11.10
C GLY A 70 11.94 3.98 9.85
N PHE A 71 12.57 3.70 8.71
CA PHE A 71 12.04 4.00 7.39
C PHE A 71 11.62 2.71 6.67
N TYR A 72 10.48 2.76 6.01
CA TYR A 72 9.87 1.62 5.33
C TYR A 72 9.44 2.03 3.92
N TRP A 73 9.63 1.16 2.94
CA TRP A 73 9.15 1.41 1.59
C TRP A 73 7.62 1.32 1.53
N LEU A 74 6.99 2.34 0.96
CA LEU A 74 5.68 2.25 0.35
C LEU A 74 5.93 1.93 -1.12
N HIS A 75 5.45 0.79 -1.59
CA HIS A 75 5.70 0.33 -2.95
C HIS A 75 4.40 0.37 -3.75
N VAL A 76 4.47 0.90 -4.97
CA VAL A 76 3.38 0.87 -5.94
C VAL A 76 3.93 0.28 -7.22
N ARG A 77 3.37 -0.82 -7.71
CA ARG A 77 3.73 -1.40 -9.01
C ARG A 77 2.53 -1.61 -9.90
N GLY A 78 2.74 -1.43 -11.20
CA GLY A 78 1.75 -1.79 -12.21
C GLY A 78 1.78 -3.30 -12.46
N LEU A 79 0.61 -3.93 -12.46
CA LEU A 79 0.42 -5.33 -12.84
C LEU A 79 -0.08 -5.44 -14.29
N GLY A 80 -0.20 -6.68 -14.78
CA GLY A 80 -0.68 -6.96 -16.14
C GLY A 80 0.31 -6.47 -17.19
N GLU A 81 -0.15 -5.76 -18.21
CA GLU A 81 0.69 -5.24 -19.30
C GLU A 81 1.79 -4.28 -18.81
N CYS A 82 1.57 -3.59 -17.68
CA CYS A 82 2.58 -2.71 -17.09
C CYS A 82 3.77 -3.46 -16.45
N GLN A 83 3.62 -4.77 -16.20
CA GLN A 83 4.69 -5.61 -15.67
C GLN A 83 5.84 -5.77 -16.67
N GLU A 84 5.56 -5.84 -17.97
CA GLU A 84 6.57 -6.03 -19.01
C GLU A 84 7.58 -4.87 -19.03
N ARG A 85 7.09 -3.68 -18.72
CA ARG A 85 7.90 -2.45 -18.59
C ARG A 85 8.45 -2.26 -17.18
N GLN A 86 8.18 -3.18 -16.27
CA GLN A 86 8.59 -3.15 -14.87
C GLN A 86 8.28 -1.80 -14.22
N ILE A 87 7.08 -1.26 -14.44
CA ILE A 87 6.70 0.07 -13.94
C ILE A 87 6.41 -0.04 -12.44
N TYR A 88 7.22 0.64 -11.64
CA TYR A 88 7.00 0.79 -10.20
C TYR A 88 7.43 2.17 -9.71
N GLN A 89 6.92 2.55 -8.55
CA GLN A 89 7.29 3.77 -7.84
C GLN A 89 7.40 3.49 -6.34
N LEU A 90 8.32 4.20 -5.70
CA LEU A 90 8.57 4.09 -4.27
C LEU A 90 8.17 5.37 -3.54
N GLY A 91 7.61 5.19 -2.35
CA GLY A 91 7.44 6.19 -1.31
C GLY A 91 8.11 5.72 -0.02
N ILE A 92 8.18 6.61 0.96
CA ILE A 92 8.79 6.33 2.26
C ILE A 92 7.75 6.57 3.34
N LEU A 93 7.50 5.57 4.17
CA LEU A 93 6.83 5.67 5.46
C LEU A 93 7.90 5.83 6.55
N ALA A 94 7.83 6.91 7.32
CA ALA A 94 8.86 7.32 8.25
C ALA A 94 8.30 7.48 9.66
N TYR A 95 8.92 6.79 10.62
CA TYR A 95 8.58 6.95 12.04
C TYR A 95 9.27 8.20 12.60
N GLN A 96 8.51 9.07 13.25
CA GLN A 96 9.00 10.32 13.85
C GLN A 96 10.04 10.08 14.94
N ASP A 97 9.87 8.99 15.70
CA ASP A 97 10.73 8.64 16.83
C ASP A 97 11.97 7.83 16.39
N SER A 98 12.23 7.75 15.08
CA SER A 98 13.34 6.98 14.53
C SER A 98 14.69 7.68 14.77
N SER A 99 15.57 7.00 15.50
CA SER A 99 17.02 7.32 15.51
C SER A 99 17.76 6.73 14.31
N LYS A 100 17.11 5.81 13.56
CA LYS A 100 17.66 5.19 12.35
C LYS A 100 17.45 6.08 11.14
N SER A 101 18.50 6.20 10.33
CA SER A 101 18.53 7.03 9.13
C SER A 101 18.54 6.25 7.80
N SER A 102 18.63 4.92 7.83
CA SER A 102 18.78 4.12 6.61
C SER A 102 17.52 3.34 6.24
N LEU A 103 17.14 3.44 4.96
CA LEU A 103 16.20 2.51 4.33
C LEU A 103 16.90 1.19 3.99
N SER A 104 16.11 0.12 3.88
CA SER A 104 16.52 -1.11 3.22
C SER A 104 16.92 -0.83 1.76
N SER A 105 17.69 -1.73 1.15
CA SER A 105 18.04 -1.62 -0.27
C SER A 105 16.79 -1.48 -1.12
N ASN A 106 16.89 -0.72 -2.23
CA ASN A 106 15.77 -0.57 -3.15
C ASN A 106 15.24 -1.96 -3.55
N PRO A 107 13.94 -2.26 -3.31
CA PRO A 107 13.37 -3.58 -3.56
C PRO A 107 13.19 -3.90 -5.05
N GLY A 108 13.30 -2.90 -5.94
CA GLY A 108 13.03 -3.05 -7.37
C GLY A 108 11.56 -3.36 -7.67
N TYR A 109 11.28 -3.80 -8.90
CA TYR A 109 9.93 -4.19 -9.33
C TYR A 109 9.50 -5.54 -8.71
N TYR A 110 10.42 -6.53 -8.73
CA TYR A 110 10.21 -7.86 -8.18
C TYR A 110 10.67 -7.88 -6.72
N PHE A 111 9.72 -7.77 -5.79
CA PHE A 111 9.93 -8.01 -4.36
C PHE A 111 9.12 -9.22 -3.91
N ASN A 112 9.46 -9.77 -2.73
CA ASN A 112 8.79 -10.94 -2.17
C ASN A 112 7.27 -10.77 -2.25
N GLN A 113 6.61 -11.72 -2.93
CA GLN A 113 5.17 -11.69 -3.14
C GLN A 113 4.43 -11.70 -1.80
N SER A 114 3.47 -10.79 -1.67
CA SER A 114 2.55 -10.70 -0.55
C SER A 114 1.69 -11.97 -0.47
N ASN A 115 1.57 -12.54 0.73
CA ASN A 115 0.82 -13.78 0.94
C ASN A 115 -0.70 -13.53 0.99
N ASN A 116 -1.15 -12.32 1.41
CA ASN A 116 -2.56 -11.94 1.45
C ASN A 116 -2.81 -10.69 0.59
N VAL A 117 -3.28 -10.89 -0.63
CA VAL A 117 -3.60 -9.81 -1.59
C VAL A 117 -5.11 -9.72 -1.77
N VAL A 118 -5.68 -8.52 -1.65
CA VAL A 118 -7.07 -8.26 -2.05
C VAL A 118 -7.11 -7.40 -3.30
N SER A 119 -7.78 -7.90 -4.32
CA SER A 119 -8.07 -7.15 -5.54
C SER A 119 -9.41 -6.45 -5.41
N ILE A 120 -9.37 -5.12 -5.39
CA ILE A 120 -10.56 -4.28 -5.45
C ILE A 120 -10.94 -4.25 -6.94
N THR A 121 -12.02 -4.93 -7.28
CA THR A 121 -12.54 -4.99 -8.64
C THR A 121 -13.89 -4.26 -8.70
N PRO A 122 -14.20 -3.57 -9.81
CA PRO A 122 -15.52 -3.02 -10.01
C PRO A 122 -16.51 -4.19 -10.14
N ASN A 123 -17.35 -4.35 -9.11
CA ASN A 123 -18.47 -5.29 -8.94
C ASN A 123 -18.17 -6.67 -8.30
N LYS A 124 -18.60 -6.80 -7.04
CA LYS A 124 -19.50 -7.87 -6.56
C LYS A 124 -20.19 -7.44 -5.25
N TYR A 125 -21.31 -6.72 -5.40
CA TYR A 125 -22.52 -7.04 -4.63
C TYR A 125 -23.26 -8.15 -5.39
#